data_AF-A0AAD6YVU2-F1
#
_entry.id   AF-A0AAD6YVU2-F1
#
_cell.length_a   1.000
_cell.length_b   1.000
_cell.length_c   1.000
_cell.angle_alpha   90.00
_cell.angle_beta   90.00
_cell.angle_gamma   90.00
#
_symmetry.space_group_name_H-M   'P 1'
#
loop_
_entity.id
_entity.type
_entity.pdbx_description
1 polymer ?
#
loop_
_entity_poly.entity_id
_entity_poly.type
_entity_poly.pdbx_seq_one_letter_code
_entity_poly.pdbx_strand_id
1 'polypeptide(L)'
;MHQPRRVFQWNRCVFTLLVTFFALSYLFYIATHSGLSWSMQGEKSASTSGLRYYSPKYTLDAPTVTVTISVPKPTTIAPLLVKEIPTASFRDNLRPELKYITAWPAHGWNNQVIEIMNLLYLSIITERVPILPTFSDYSNVHVPDTEHVHFGEVFDIPRLQKGIKKSVLEWRQVKDPKNDSWDSEGLGCWNLVDSGWPPQPHIPNLKLDVSYATLPSSMKSRPSDDADHWTTFWSLASLGFADTRPTDVTSTVGEHLLCFDNVFYVSARGGWEIEYSYSPAWRFIGRHMHWTSKIQDIANEYVCGALGIGPEESIPLYIAVHVRRGDFKELCKDKPQTDCLPTLSAYASKVEELKEEMISTKGITVEHVVMTSDEQDPAWQAAALELGWSKLDHSETVEKYGKWYPIFIDGVVLSGGAGFVGTTMSTASFLAAKRVVARGGIAKSVDWGNRLGHYSICTVLPSDLTHLYPEKNVELGKSFLQICNFTKTSKS
;
A
#
# COMPACT_ATOMS: atom_id res chain seq x y z
N MET A 1 -46.74 -9.62 -56.39
CA MET A 1 -46.04 -10.62 -55.54
C MET A 1 -45.91 -10.07 -54.12
N HIS A 2 -46.83 -10.42 -53.23
CA HIS A 2 -46.75 -10.10 -51.80
C HIS A 2 -47.16 -11.33 -51.00
N GLN A 3 -46.22 -11.88 -50.22
CA GLN A 3 -46.46 -12.95 -49.26
C GLN A 3 -46.68 -12.39 -47.84
N PRO A 4 -47.46 -13.07 -46.97
CA PRO A 4 -47.87 -12.52 -45.69
C PRO A 4 -46.89 -12.89 -44.54
N ARG A 5 -46.36 -11.86 -43.85
CA ARG A 5 -45.48 -11.96 -42.66
C ARG A 5 -46.20 -12.32 -41.34
N ARG A 6 -47.47 -12.75 -41.34
CA ARG A 6 -48.24 -12.88 -40.09
C ARG A 6 -48.11 -14.22 -39.35
N VAL A 7 -47.59 -15.28 -39.96
CA VAL A 7 -47.52 -16.61 -39.31
C VAL A 7 -46.34 -16.74 -38.34
N PHE A 8 -45.27 -15.95 -38.52
CA PHE A 8 -44.04 -16.13 -37.76
C PHE A 8 -44.06 -15.54 -36.33
N GLN A 9 -44.90 -14.53 -36.07
CA GLN A 9 -45.01 -13.93 -34.73
C GLN A 9 -45.87 -14.76 -33.77
N TRP A 10 -46.86 -15.50 -34.27
CA TRP A 10 -47.77 -16.27 -33.42
C TRP A 10 -47.07 -17.46 -32.75
N ASN A 11 -46.17 -18.13 -33.47
CA ASN A 11 -45.43 -19.29 -32.95
C ASN A 11 -44.42 -18.91 -31.84
N ARG A 12 -43.91 -17.67 -31.83
CA ARG A 12 -43.01 -17.21 -30.76
C ARG A 12 -43.74 -16.96 -29.44
N CYS A 13 -44.95 -16.38 -29.48
CA CYS A 13 -45.73 -16.17 -28.26
C CYS A 13 -46.19 -17.49 -27.62
N VAL A 14 -46.60 -18.47 -28.43
CA VAL A 14 -47.03 -19.78 -27.92
C VAL A 14 -45.86 -20.54 -27.27
N PHE A 15 -44.66 -20.47 -27.87
CA PHE A 15 -43.48 -21.12 -27.31
C PHE A 15 -43.05 -20.49 -25.97
N THR A 16 -43.07 -19.16 -25.86
CA THR A 16 -42.72 -18.46 -24.61
C THR A 16 -43.72 -18.73 -23.47
N LEU A 17 -45.02 -18.88 -23.79
CA LEU A 17 -46.05 -19.24 -22.81
C LEU A 17 -45.91 -20.68 -22.32
N LEU A 18 -45.53 -21.61 -23.19
CA LEU A 18 -45.29 -23.01 -22.80
C LEU A 18 -44.08 -23.13 -21.88
N VAL A 19 -42.97 -22.46 -22.20
CA VAL A 19 -41.75 -22.51 -21.37
C VAL A 19 -41.98 -21.90 -19.97
N THR A 20 -42.72 -20.79 -19.88
CA THR A 20 -43.06 -20.18 -18.59
C THR A 20 -44.03 -21.05 -17.77
N PHE A 21 -44.99 -21.71 -18.43
CA PHE A 21 -45.90 -22.65 -17.74
C PHE A 21 -45.17 -23.86 -17.15
N PHE A 22 -44.22 -24.45 -17.88
CA PHE A 22 -43.42 -25.57 -17.35
C PHE A 22 -42.48 -25.15 -16.22
N ALA A 23 -41.87 -23.96 -16.32
CA ALA A 23 -41.00 -23.43 -15.26
C ALA A 23 -41.76 -23.19 -13.95
N LEU A 24 -42.96 -22.59 -14.03
CA LEU A 24 -43.81 -22.34 -12.86
C LEU A 24 -44.36 -23.64 -12.26
N SER A 25 -44.74 -24.61 -13.09
CA SER A 25 -45.18 -25.93 -12.64
C SER A 25 -44.06 -26.70 -11.92
N TYR A 26 -42.81 -26.58 -12.39
CA TYR A 26 -41.66 -27.19 -11.76
C TYR A 26 -41.30 -26.54 -10.41
N LEU A 27 -41.40 -25.21 -10.30
CA LEU A 27 -41.21 -24.50 -9.02
C LEU A 27 -42.31 -24.86 -8.00
N PHE A 28 -43.56 -25.01 -8.45
CA PHE A 28 -44.66 -25.44 -7.58
C PHE A 28 -44.50 -26.91 -7.13
N TYR A 29 -43.97 -27.77 -8.00
CA TYR A 29 -43.62 -29.15 -7.65
C TYR A 29 -42.53 -29.21 -6.57
N ILE A 30 -41.46 -28.39 -6.69
CA ILE A 30 -40.41 -28.30 -5.68
C ILE A 30 -40.98 -27.80 -4.35
N ALA A 31 -41.78 -26.73 -4.37
CA ALA A 31 -42.36 -26.13 -3.16
C ALA A 31 -43.33 -27.06 -2.41
N THR A 32 -43.98 -27.99 -3.12
CA THR A 32 -44.91 -28.96 -2.52
C THR A 32 -44.22 -30.24 -2.04
N HIS A 33 -43.01 -30.53 -2.50
CA HIS A 33 -42.26 -31.75 -2.16
C HIS A 33 -41.04 -31.51 -1.26
N SER A 34 -40.60 -30.26 -1.06
CA SER A 34 -39.64 -29.90 -0.01
C SER A 34 -40.35 -29.81 1.34
N GLY A 35 -40.54 -30.98 1.98
CA GLY A 35 -41.17 -31.13 3.30
C GLY A 35 -40.41 -30.48 4.46
N LEU A 36 -40.26 -29.16 4.46
CA LEU A 36 -39.78 -28.36 5.58
C LEU A 36 -40.96 -27.89 6.43
N SER A 37 -41.44 -28.82 7.25
CA SER A 37 -42.33 -28.57 8.39
C SER A 37 -41.56 -27.77 9.45
N TRP A 38 -41.88 -26.49 9.61
CA TRP A 38 -41.55 -25.74 10.82
C TRP A 38 -42.62 -26.03 11.87
N SER A 39 -42.36 -27.01 12.72
CA SER A 39 -43.09 -27.23 13.97
C SER A 39 -42.50 -26.33 15.05
N MET A 40 -43.27 -25.33 15.47
CA MET A 40 -43.07 -24.66 16.76
C MET A 40 -43.63 -25.54 17.87
N GLN A 41 -42.76 -25.99 18.77
CA GLN A 41 -43.14 -26.39 20.13
C GLN A 41 -41.95 -26.13 21.06
N GLY A 42 -42.15 -25.20 21.99
CA GLY A 42 -41.28 -25.06 23.15
C GLY A 42 -41.57 -26.14 24.17
N GLU A 43 -40.57 -26.48 24.98
CA GLU A 43 -40.60 -26.31 26.43
C GLU A 43 -39.34 -26.88 27.10
N LYS A 44 -38.99 -26.25 28.22
CA LYS A 44 -38.35 -26.81 29.43
C LYS A 44 -36.83 -26.99 29.47
N SER A 45 -36.22 -26.04 30.19
CA SER A 45 -35.58 -26.27 31.50
C SER A 45 -34.65 -27.48 31.60
N ALA A 46 -33.34 -27.22 31.51
CA ALA A 46 -32.32 -28.07 32.11
C ALA A 46 -31.36 -27.22 32.95
N SER A 47 -31.41 -27.54 34.25
CA SER A 47 -30.53 -27.14 35.34
C SER A 47 -29.05 -27.31 35.00
N THR A 48 -28.29 -26.21 34.95
CA THR A 48 -26.83 -26.23 34.94
C THR A 48 -26.30 -26.11 36.36
N SER A 49 -25.75 -27.22 36.86
CA SER A 49 -24.91 -27.28 38.05
C SER A 49 -23.65 -26.44 37.85
N GLY A 50 -23.33 -25.64 38.86
CA GLY A 50 -22.39 -24.54 38.75
C GLY A 50 -20.93 -24.93 38.71
N LEU A 51 -20.21 -24.26 37.82
CA LEU A 51 -18.78 -23.95 37.96
C LEU A 51 -18.68 -22.45 38.20
N ARG A 52 -18.41 -22.06 39.45
CA ARG A 52 -18.17 -20.67 39.85
C ARG A 52 -16.81 -20.24 39.32
N TYR A 53 -16.79 -19.47 38.23
CA TYR A 53 -15.67 -18.59 37.94
C TYR A 53 -15.81 -17.33 38.80
N TYR A 54 -14.85 -17.14 39.69
CA TYR A 54 -14.67 -15.89 40.44
C TYR A 54 -14.26 -14.81 39.44
N SER A 55 -15.19 -13.93 39.08
CA SER A 55 -14.88 -12.68 38.39
C SER A 55 -14.93 -11.56 39.45
N PRO A 56 -13.81 -10.90 39.79
CA PRO A 56 -13.83 -9.82 40.76
C PRO A 56 -14.61 -8.65 40.16
N LYS A 57 -15.73 -8.29 40.79
CA LYS A 57 -16.41 -7.01 40.56
C LYS A 57 -15.50 -5.90 41.08
N TYR A 58 -14.74 -5.28 40.18
CA TYR A 58 -14.18 -3.96 40.42
C TYR A 58 -15.27 -2.94 40.12
N THR A 59 -15.94 -2.45 41.16
CA THR A 59 -16.64 -1.16 41.11
C THR A 59 -15.59 -0.07 41.21
N LEU A 60 -15.17 0.44 40.04
CA LEU A 60 -14.39 1.67 39.95
C LEU A 60 -15.36 2.83 40.03
N ASP A 61 -15.53 3.38 41.23
CA ASP A 61 -15.99 4.75 41.42
C ASP A 61 -14.86 5.68 40.92
N ALA A 62 -14.79 5.87 39.61
CA ALA A 62 -13.86 6.82 39.02
C ALA A 62 -14.42 8.24 39.24
N PRO A 63 -13.71 9.13 39.95
CA PRO A 63 -14.13 10.51 40.04
C PRO A 63 -14.18 11.12 38.63
N THR A 64 -15.25 11.85 38.33
CA THR A 64 -15.37 12.66 37.12
C THR A 64 -14.28 13.75 37.17
N VAL A 65 -13.10 13.42 36.67
CA VAL A 65 -12.05 14.39 36.40
C VAL A 65 -12.41 15.07 35.10
N THR A 66 -12.87 16.31 35.19
CA THR A 66 -12.97 17.19 34.03
C THR A 66 -11.56 17.42 33.50
N VAL A 67 -11.11 16.59 32.57
CA VAL A 67 -9.84 16.79 31.87
C VAL A 67 -10.04 17.99 30.96
N THR A 68 -9.61 19.17 31.41
CA THR A 68 -9.35 20.28 30.51
C THR A 68 -8.17 19.86 29.64
N ILE A 69 -8.44 19.37 28.44
CA ILE A 69 -7.39 19.11 27.44
C ILE A 69 -6.85 20.48 27.04
N SER A 70 -5.86 20.98 27.77
CA SER A 70 -4.99 22.00 27.21
C SER A 70 -4.23 21.32 26.08
N VAL A 71 -4.64 21.56 24.83
CA VAL A 71 -3.85 21.20 23.66
C VAL A 71 -2.45 21.77 23.91
N PRO A 72 -1.41 20.92 24.09
CA PRO A 72 -0.07 21.44 24.27
C PRO A 72 0.26 22.23 23.02
N LYS A 73 0.56 23.52 23.19
CA LYS A 73 1.12 24.34 22.12
C LYS A 73 2.33 23.56 21.58
N PRO A 74 2.38 23.21 20.28
CA PRO A 74 3.43 22.37 19.76
C PRO A 74 4.77 22.99 20.17
N THR A 75 5.54 22.26 20.98
CA THR A 75 6.90 22.66 21.28
C THR A 75 7.64 22.47 19.97
N THR A 76 7.72 23.54 19.19
CA THR A 76 8.32 23.58 17.87
C THR A 76 9.78 23.21 18.02
N ILE A 77 10.14 21.98 17.63
CA ILE A 77 11.54 21.53 17.49
C ILE A 77 12.15 22.11 16.19
N ALA A 78 11.32 22.58 15.26
CA ALA A 78 11.74 23.21 14.00
C ALA A 78 12.78 24.36 14.13
N PRO A 79 12.72 25.29 15.12
CA PRO A 79 13.70 26.36 15.28
C PRO A 79 15.11 25.84 15.57
N LEU A 80 15.25 24.59 16.01
CA LEU A 80 16.55 23.95 16.28
C LEU A 80 17.18 23.32 15.03
N LEU A 81 16.40 23.11 13.96
CA LEU A 81 16.88 22.38 12.77
C LEU A 81 17.14 23.28 11.57
N VAL A 82 16.54 24.48 11.56
CA VAL A 82 16.78 25.54 10.58
C VAL A 82 17.07 26.85 11.33
N LYS A 83 17.61 27.86 10.64
CA LYS A 83 17.97 29.13 11.28
C LYS A 83 16.73 29.94 11.66
N GLU A 84 15.76 30.00 10.76
CA GLU A 84 14.59 30.89 10.85
C GLU A 84 13.32 30.23 10.28
N ILE A 85 12.27 31.03 10.09
CA ILE A 85 11.12 30.68 9.24
C ILE A 85 11.59 30.41 7.79
N PRO A 86 10.77 29.75 6.94
CA PRO A 86 11.14 29.48 5.54
C PRO A 86 11.65 30.74 4.82
N THR A 87 12.80 30.64 4.16
CA THR A 87 13.45 31.77 3.47
C THR A 87 13.38 31.62 1.96
N ALA A 88 13.78 32.67 1.22
CA ALA A 88 13.88 32.65 -0.23
C ALA A 88 14.85 31.58 -0.75
N SER A 89 16.00 31.43 -0.11
CA SER A 89 17.06 30.47 -0.42
C SER A 89 17.05 29.35 0.63
N PHE A 90 17.07 28.08 0.22
CA PHE A 90 17.09 26.99 1.19
C PHE A 90 18.42 26.98 1.95
N ARG A 91 19.54 27.28 1.27
CA ARG A 91 20.87 27.33 1.90
C ARG A 91 20.95 28.34 3.03
N ASP A 92 20.25 29.46 2.90
CA ASP A 92 20.24 30.49 3.92
C ASP A 92 19.55 29.99 5.19
N ASN A 93 18.53 29.13 5.07
CA ASN A 93 17.83 28.58 6.22
C ASN A 93 18.52 27.37 6.85
N LEU A 94 19.30 26.60 6.08
CA LEU A 94 19.99 25.43 6.62
C LEU A 94 21.10 25.85 7.60
N ARG A 95 21.20 25.12 8.71
CA ARG A 95 22.22 25.32 9.74
C ARG A 95 23.57 24.75 9.28
N PRO A 96 24.67 25.51 9.32
CA PRO A 96 25.97 25.04 8.85
C PRO A 96 26.53 23.87 9.68
N GLU A 97 26.14 23.75 10.95
CA GLU A 97 26.57 22.68 11.86
C GLU A 97 25.82 21.36 11.67
N LEU A 98 24.73 21.34 10.90
CA LEU A 98 23.92 20.16 10.63
C LEU A 98 24.13 19.69 9.19
N LYS A 99 23.98 18.39 8.96
CA LYS A 99 23.91 17.80 7.62
C LYS A 99 22.50 17.34 7.32
N TYR A 100 22.08 17.46 6.08
CA TYR A 100 20.70 17.20 5.63
C TYR A 100 20.68 16.13 4.54
N ILE A 101 19.50 15.54 4.35
CA ILE A 101 19.23 14.58 3.28
C ILE A 101 17.82 14.79 2.71
N THR A 102 17.67 14.68 1.38
CA THR A 102 16.39 14.74 0.67
C THR A 102 16.37 13.73 -0.48
N ALA A 103 15.18 13.41 -0.97
CA ALA A 103 14.99 12.70 -2.23
C ALA A 103 13.71 13.20 -2.92
N TRP A 104 13.53 12.88 -4.20
CA TRP A 104 12.34 13.25 -4.97
C TRP A 104 11.44 12.04 -5.24
N PRO A 105 10.23 11.98 -4.68
CA PRO A 105 9.36 10.83 -4.86
C PRO A 105 8.90 10.75 -6.31
N ALA A 106 8.88 9.54 -6.86
CA ALA A 106 8.40 9.29 -8.20
C ALA A 106 7.27 8.24 -8.20
N HIS A 107 6.63 8.08 -9.36
CA HIS A 107 5.60 7.06 -9.60
C HIS A 107 4.33 7.24 -8.74
N GLY A 108 3.52 6.19 -8.61
CA GLY A 108 2.27 6.22 -7.85
C GLY A 108 2.47 6.51 -6.36
N TRP A 109 1.43 7.05 -5.72
CA TRP A 109 1.45 7.52 -4.33
C TRP A 109 2.03 6.50 -3.33
N ASN A 110 1.64 5.24 -3.42
CA ASN A 110 2.13 4.20 -2.52
C ASN A 110 3.63 3.91 -2.71
N ASN A 111 4.17 4.12 -3.91
CA ASN A 111 5.61 4.04 -4.14
C ASN A 111 6.31 5.19 -3.43
N GLN A 112 5.79 6.42 -3.56
CA GLN A 112 6.31 7.60 -2.85
C GLN A 112 6.30 7.43 -1.32
N VAL A 113 5.28 6.76 -0.77
CA VAL A 113 5.25 6.41 0.65
C VAL A 113 6.43 5.49 1.03
N ILE A 114 6.75 4.49 0.20
CA ILE A 114 7.92 3.61 0.39
C ILE A 114 9.22 4.40 0.23
N GLU A 115 9.31 5.32 -0.73
CA GLU A 115 10.46 6.20 -0.91
C GLU A 115 10.74 7.04 0.32
N ILE A 116 9.70 7.63 0.91
CA ILE A 116 9.83 8.42 2.14
C ILE A 116 10.28 7.53 3.31
N MET A 117 9.81 6.27 3.39
CA MET A 117 10.33 5.31 4.38
C MET A 117 11.82 5.05 4.19
N ASN A 118 12.27 4.85 2.95
CA ASN A 118 13.67 4.62 2.61
C ASN A 118 14.53 5.85 2.90
N LEU A 119 14.06 7.06 2.54
CA LEU A 119 14.72 8.34 2.84
C LEU A 119 14.90 8.54 4.35
N LEU A 120 13.84 8.31 5.12
CA LEU A 120 13.91 8.42 6.58
C LEU A 120 14.87 7.41 7.19
N TYR A 121 14.92 6.18 6.69
CA TYR A 121 15.91 5.20 7.14
C TYR A 121 17.35 5.59 6.76
N LEU A 122 17.57 6.07 5.52
CA LEU A 122 18.85 6.64 5.09
C LEU A 122 19.30 7.78 6.01
N SER A 123 18.37 8.64 6.43
CA SER A 123 18.66 9.75 7.35
C SER A 123 19.12 9.29 8.73
N ILE A 124 18.68 8.11 9.18
CA ILE A 124 19.16 7.52 10.43
C ILE A 124 20.61 7.07 10.27
N ILE A 125 20.91 6.27 9.25
CA ILE A 125 22.25 5.66 9.09
C ILE A 125 23.31 6.64 8.58
N THR A 126 22.91 7.77 8.01
CA THR A 126 23.81 8.87 7.62
C THR A 126 23.90 9.98 8.66
N GLU A 127 23.15 9.88 9.77
CA GLU A 127 23.04 10.90 10.82
C GLU A 127 22.60 12.28 10.32
N ARG A 128 21.91 12.35 9.18
CA ARG A 128 21.44 13.59 8.54
C ARG A 128 20.01 13.95 8.95
N VAL A 129 19.66 15.22 8.95
CA VAL A 129 18.27 15.67 9.13
C VAL A 129 17.50 15.48 7.82
N PRO A 130 16.43 14.66 7.77
CA PRO A 130 15.64 14.47 6.57
C PRO A 130 14.78 15.70 6.30
N ILE A 131 14.78 16.16 5.04
CA ILE A 131 13.86 17.15 4.49
C ILE A 131 12.90 16.40 3.57
N LEU A 132 11.64 16.30 3.99
CA LEU A 132 10.64 15.52 3.28
C LEU A 132 10.07 16.30 2.09
N PRO A 133 9.98 15.65 0.92
CA PRO A 133 9.29 16.16 -0.25
C PRO A 133 7.76 16.15 -0.04
N THR A 134 7.06 16.85 -0.92
CA THR A 134 5.61 16.71 -1.09
C THR A 134 5.28 15.44 -1.87
N PHE A 135 4.07 14.92 -1.70
CA PHE A 135 3.48 14.00 -2.66
C PHE A 135 3.08 14.75 -3.93
N SER A 136 3.37 14.16 -5.09
CA SER A 136 3.13 14.75 -6.41
C SER A 136 2.85 13.67 -7.43
N ASP A 137 1.97 13.90 -8.41
CA ASP A 137 1.79 12.98 -9.55
C ASP A 137 2.50 13.53 -10.78
N TYR A 138 3.82 13.39 -10.82
CA TYR A 138 4.63 13.88 -11.93
C TYR A 138 4.31 13.24 -13.27
N SER A 139 3.88 11.98 -13.24
CA SER A 139 3.42 11.27 -14.43
C SER A 139 2.11 11.82 -14.97
N ASN A 140 1.33 12.58 -14.18
CA ASN A 140 -0.04 12.95 -14.50
C ASN A 140 -0.93 11.72 -14.82
N VAL A 141 -0.57 10.54 -14.29
CA VAL A 141 -1.20 9.26 -14.62
C VAL A 141 -2.19 8.83 -13.55
N HIS A 142 -1.95 9.19 -12.29
CA HIS A 142 -2.70 8.65 -11.15
C HIS A 142 -3.64 9.67 -10.50
N VAL A 143 -3.25 10.94 -10.44
CA VAL A 143 -3.99 12.07 -9.85
C VAL A 143 -3.71 13.34 -10.69
N PRO A 144 -4.20 13.41 -11.94
CA PRO A 144 -3.76 14.43 -12.88
C PRO A 144 -4.14 15.86 -12.49
N ASP A 145 -3.29 16.83 -12.84
CA ASP A 145 -3.47 18.27 -12.65
C ASP A 145 -3.82 18.62 -11.19
N THR A 146 -3.02 18.12 -10.26
CA THR A 146 -3.27 18.27 -8.81
C THR A 146 -2.11 18.96 -8.12
N GLU A 147 -2.45 19.83 -7.18
CA GLU A 147 -1.47 20.44 -6.28
C GLU A 147 -0.70 19.39 -5.47
N HIS A 148 0.52 19.75 -5.10
CA HIS A 148 1.37 18.94 -4.26
C HIS A 148 0.84 18.90 -2.81
N VAL A 149 0.88 17.74 -2.18
CA VAL A 149 0.41 17.57 -0.79
C VAL A 149 1.60 17.39 0.14
N HIS A 150 1.63 18.15 1.23
CA HIS A 150 2.68 18.01 2.24
C HIS A 150 2.53 16.69 3.01
N PHE A 151 3.65 16.05 3.34
CA PHE A 151 3.67 14.80 4.08
C PHE A 151 2.87 14.88 5.40
N GLY A 152 3.00 16.00 6.11
CA GLY A 152 2.34 16.28 7.38
C GLY A 152 0.83 16.51 7.29
N GLU A 153 0.28 16.66 6.09
CA GLU A 153 -1.18 16.67 5.90
C GLU A 153 -1.74 15.24 5.93
N VAL A 154 -0.92 14.27 5.52
CA VAL A 154 -1.32 12.87 5.40
C VAL A 154 -0.93 12.06 6.63
N PHE A 155 0.29 12.26 7.13
CA PHE A 155 0.84 11.51 8.25
C PHE A 155 1.14 12.43 9.45
N ASP A 156 0.89 11.92 10.65
CA ASP A 156 1.18 12.57 11.92
C ASP A 156 2.70 12.64 12.17
N ILE A 157 3.31 13.75 11.75
CA ILE A 157 4.75 14.02 11.92
C ILE A 157 5.18 13.97 13.40
N PRO A 158 4.51 14.65 14.36
CA PRO A 158 4.87 14.55 15.77
C PRO A 158 4.94 13.11 16.29
N ARG A 159 3.95 12.27 15.96
CA ARG A 159 3.94 10.86 16.35
C ARG A 159 5.04 10.07 15.66
N LEU A 160 5.28 10.32 14.38
CA LEU A 160 6.38 9.71 13.62
C LEU A 160 7.73 10.05 14.27
N GLN A 161 8.03 11.33 14.48
CA GLN A 161 9.28 11.81 15.08
C GLN A 161 9.54 11.18 16.45
N LYS A 162 8.51 11.08 17.29
CA LYS A 162 8.58 10.39 18.59
C LYS A 162 8.89 8.90 18.42
N GLY A 163 8.26 8.25 17.44
CA GLY A 163 8.44 6.82 17.15
C GLY A 163 9.85 6.48 16.65
N ILE A 164 10.38 7.28 15.73
CA ILE A 164 11.70 7.07 15.12
C ILE A 164 12.84 7.76 15.88
N LYS A 165 12.52 8.52 16.94
CA LYS A 165 13.45 9.31 17.76
C LYS A 165 14.35 10.23 16.94
N LYS A 166 13.79 10.82 15.90
CA LYS A 166 14.51 11.69 14.98
C LYS A 166 13.61 12.83 14.54
N SER A 167 14.16 14.03 14.50
CA SER A 167 13.47 15.17 13.96
C SER A 167 13.40 15.10 12.44
N VAL A 168 12.32 15.63 11.89
CA VAL A 168 11.97 15.57 10.47
C VAL A 168 11.53 16.95 10.04
N LEU A 169 12.06 17.42 8.91
CA LEU A 169 11.63 18.65 8.26
C LEU A 169 10.80 18.33 7.04
N GLU A 170 9.96 19.27 6.62
CA GLU A 170 9.35 19.31 5.30
C GLU A 170 9.92 20.49 4.51
N TRP A 171 9.95 20.41 3.18
CA TRP A 171 10.47 21.52 2.35
C TRP A 171 9.79 22.87 2.60
N ARG A 172 8.50 22.89 2.92
CA ARG A 172 7.77 24.12 3.31
C ARG A 172 8.30 24.80 4.58
N GLN A 173 9.09 24.08 5.38
CA GLN A 173 9.74 24.62 6.59
C GLN A 173 11.13 25.18 6.28
N VAL A 174 11.67 24.89 5.09
CA VAL A 174 13.04 25.24 4.69
C VAL A 174 13.02 26.42 3.71
N LYS A 175 12.22 26.33 2.65
CA LYS A 175 12.16 27.32 1.57
C LYS A 175 10.72 27.79 1.37
N ASP A 176 10.51 29.10 1.26
CA ASP A 176 9.19 29.66 0.99
C ASP A 176 8.82 29.47 -0.49
N PRO A 177 7.80 28.65 -0.83
CA PRO A 177 7.41 28.42 -2.21
C PRO A 177 6.78 29.66 -2.88
N LYS A 178 6.37 30.67 -2.10
CA LYS A 178 5.75 31.90 -2.62
C LYS A 178 6.74 32.97 -3.01
N ASN A 179 8.04 32.76 -2.76
CA ASN A 179 9.02 33.77 -3.08
C ASN A 179 9.23 33.84 -4.61
N ASP A 180 8.96 35.00 -5.18
CA ASP A 180 9.08 35.28 -6.61
C ASP A 180 10.46 35.68 -7.10
N SER A 181 11.51 35.50 -6.29
CA SER A 181 12.88 35.59 -6.79
C SER A 181 13.06 34.61 -7.96
N TRP A 182 13.35 35.16 -9.14
CA TRP A 182 13.56 34.40 -10.39
C TRP A 182 14.84 33.57 -10.38
N ASP A 183 15.68 33.74 -9.37
CA ASP A 183 16.95 33.03 -9.25
C ASP A 183 16.70 31.59 -8.79
N SER A 184 16.67 30.67 -9.76
CA SER A 184 16.64 29.24 -9.48
C SER A 184 17.87 28.84 -8.70
N GLU A 185 17.66 28.18 -7.56
CA GLU A 185 18.75 27.79 -6.68
C GLU A 185 19.25 26.39 -7.06
N GLY A 186 20.53 26.29 -7.45
CA GLY A 186 21.13 25.03 -7.89
C GLY A 186 21.14 23.97 -6.78
N LEU A 187 20.90 22.70 -7.11
CA LEU A 187 21.02 21.56 -6.20
C LEU A 187 21.54 20.34 -6.96
N GLY A 188 22.64 19.74 -6.52
CA GLY A 188 23.13 18.49 -7.07
C GLY A 188 22.55 17.27 -6.35
N CYS A 189 22.03 16.31 -7.12
CA CYS A 189 21.47 15.05 -6.64
C CYS A 189 22.15 13.86 -7.33
N TRP A 190 22.17 12.72 -6.65
CA TRP A 190 22.55 11.45 -7.26
C TRP A 190 21.37 10.85 -8.01
N ASN A 191 21.59 10.40 -9.24
CA ASN A 191 20.62 9.66 -10.03
C ASN A 191 20.88 8.15 -9.89
N LEU A 192 19.97 7.44 -9.22
CA LEU A 192 20.01 5.99 -9.08
C LEU A 192 19.67 5.26 -10.37
N VAL A 193 18.94 5.93 -11.26
CA VAL A 193 18.24 5.34 -12.37
C VAL A 193 18.91 5.77 -13.69
N ASP A 194 19.80 4.92 -14.20
CA ASP A 194 20.35 5.03 -15.57
C ASP A 194 19.35 4.51 -16.63
N SER A 195 18.09 4.27 -16.26
CA SER A 195 17.15 3.51 -17.10
C SER A 195 16.43 4.33 -18.18
N GLY A 196 17.02 5.45 -18.58
CA GLY A 196 16.48 6.30 -19.65
C GLY A 196 15.21 7.07 -19.30
N TRP A 197 14.74 6.99 -18.06
CA TRP A 197 13.68 7.90 -17.59
C TRP A 197 14.32 9.27 -17.36
N PRO A 198 13.76 10.34 -17.95
CA PRO A 198 14.27 11.68 -17.68
C PRO A 198 14.25 11.90 -16.16
N PRO A 199 15.35 12.36 -15.56
CA PRO A 199 15.37 12.65 -14.14
C PRO A 199 14.21 13.60 -13.85
N GLN A 200 13.36 13.25 -12.88
CA GLN A 200 12.09 13.94 -12.66
C GLN A 200 12.37 15.43 -12.39
N PRO A 201 12.08 16.30 -13.37
CA PRO A 201 12.47 17.68 -13.28
C PRO A 201 11.33 18.41 -12.57
N HIS A 202 11.68 19.10 -11.50
CA HIS A 202 10.87 20.07 -10.78
C HIS A 202 9.98 19.54 -9.66
N ILE A 203 10.26 20.05 -8.46
CA ILE A 203 9.18 20.61 -7.63
C ILE A 203 9.05 22.07 -8.08
N PRO A 204 8.10 22.42 -8.99
CA PRO A 204 8.06 23.74 -9.61
C PRO A 204 7.97 24.85 -8.55
N ASN A 205 7.22 24.55 -7.49
CA ASN A 205 6.96 25.45 -6.38
C ASN A 205 8.20 25.78 -5.54
N LEU A 206 9.27 24.99 -5.63
CA LEU A 206 10.52 25.27 -4.90
C LEU A 206 11.56 25.99 -5.74
N LYS A 207 11.38 26.18 -7.05
CA LYS A 207 12.34 26.90 -7.92
C LYS A 207 13.79 26.42 -7.75
N LEU A 208 13.98 25.10 -7.68
CA LEU A 208 15.29 24.47 -7.61
C LEU A 208 15.77 24.13 -9.03
N ASP A 209 17.01 24.48 -9.34
CA ASP A 209 17.71 24.00 -10.53
C ASP A 209 18.45 22.71 -10.17
N VAL A 210 17.79 21.57 -10.37
CA VAL A 210 18.32 20.27 -9.92
C VAL A 210 19.20 19.67 -11.02
N SER A 211 20.47 19.49 -10.69
CA SER A 211 21.45 18.78 -11.52
C SER A 211 21.67 17.37 -10.99
N TYR A 212 21.89 16.41 -11.88
CA TYR A 212 21.98 15.01 -11.52
C TYR A 212 23.34 14.42 -11.91
N ALA A 213 24.00 13.75 -10.97
CA ALA A 213 25.18 12.94 -11.21
C ALA A 213 24.80 11.45 -11.21
N THR A 214 25.20 10.72 -12.24
CA THR A 214 24.92 9.27 -12.34
C THR A 214 25.59 8.51 -11.19
N LEU A 215 24.82 7.63 -10.55
CA LEU A 215 25.36 6.71 -9.55
C LEU A 215 26.37 5.75 -10.20
N PRO A 216 27.58 5.56 -9.62
CA PRO A 216 28.53 4.58 -10.14
C PRO A 216 27.92 3.17 -10.21
N SER A 217 28.15 2.44 -11.30
CA SER A 217 27.59 1.08 -11.49
C SER A 217 28.01 0.11 -10.38
N SER A 218 29.18 0.32 -9.76
CA SER A 218 29.65 -0.45 -8.60
C SER A 218 28.75 -0.34 -7.37
N MET A 219 27.86 0.65 -7.31
CA MET A 219 26.90 0.83 -6.22
C MET A 219 25.56 0.12 -6.47
N LYS A 220 25.32 -0.40 -7.67
CA LYS A 220 24.17 -1.27 -7.95
C LYS A 220 24.31 -2.59 -7.19
N SER A 221 23.18 -3.23 -6.89
CA SER A 221 23.17 -4.53 -6.20
C SER A 221 23.77 -5.62 -7.09
N ARG A 222 23.60 -5.49 -8.41
CA ARG A 222 24.17 -6.34 -9.45
C ARG A 222 24.87 -5.45 -10.49
N PRO A 223 26.14 -5.06 -10.24
CA PRO A 223 26.86 -4.09 -11.08
C PRO A 223 26.98 -4.45 -12.57
N SER A 224 26.91 -5.74 -12.91
CA SER A 224 27.02 -6.24 -14.29
C SER A 224 25.68 -6.36 -15.04
N ASP A 225 24.56 -6.05 -14.38
CA ASP A 225 23.22 -6.14 -14.96
C ASP A 225 22.68 -4.72 -15.18
N ASP A 226 22.65 -4.28 -16.44
CA ASP A 226 22.17 -2.94 -16.80
C ASP A 226 20.68 -2.75 -16.46
N ALA A 227 19.92 -3.84 -16.38
CA ALA A 227 18.52 -3.83 -15.95
C ALA A 227 18.35 -3.79 -14.43
N ASP A 228 19.45 -3.87 -13.65
CA ASP A 228 19.36 -3.75 -12.20
C ASP A 228 19.19 -2.30 -11.77
N HIS A 229 17.99 -1.98 -11.28
CA HIS A 229 17.67 -0.67 -10.70
C HIS A 229 17.92 -0.62 -9.19
N TRP A 230 18.27 -1.75 -8.57
CA TRP A 230 18.40 -1.85 -7.13
C TRP A 230 19.77 -1.43 -6.62
N THR A 231 19.79 -0.71 -5.51
CA THR A 231 21.00 -0.43 -4.74
C THR A 231 20.80 -0.76 -3.26
N THR A 232 21.87 -0.66 -2.48
CA THR A 232 21.81 -0.90 -1.04
C THR A 232 21.79 0.40 -0.24
N PHE A 233 21.16 0.37 0.94
CA PHE A 233 21.19 1.50 1.87
C PHE A 233 22.62 1.95 2.20
N TRP A 234 23.56 1.01 2.36
CA TRP A 234 24.95 1.34 2.67
C TRP A 234 25.72 1.87 1.48
N SER A 235 25.42 1.39 0.27
CA SER A 235 25.97 1.97 -0.97
C SER A 235 25.62 3.45 -1.07
N LEU A 236 24.34 3.81 -0.88
CA LEU A 236 23.91 5.20 -0.92
C LEU A 236 24.39 6.03 0.28
N ALA A 237 24.38 5.45 1.49
CA ALA A 237 24.85 6.13 2.68
C ALA A 237 26.32 6.54 2.55
N SER A 238 27.15 5.71 1.88
CA SER A 238 28.56 6.01 1.63
C SER A 238 28.75 7.35 0.89
N LEU A 239 27.84 7.75 0.02
CA LEU A 239 27.94 9.03 -0.71
C LEU A 239 27.79 10.26 0.21
N GLY A 240 27.28 10.06 1.42
CA GLY A 240 27.22 11.09 2.46
C GLY A 240 28.56 11.37 3.15
N PHE A 241 29.61 10.60 2.88
CA PHE A 241 30.93 10.71 3.51
C PHE A 241 32.01 11.09 2.48
N ALA A 242 32.99 11.90 2.90
CA ALA A 242 33.97 12.47 1.98
C ALA A 242 34.86 11.41 1.31
N ASP A 243 35.30 10.40 2.07
CA ASP A 243 36.31 9.42 1.64
C ASP A 243 35.82 8.45 0.56
N THR A 244 34.52 8.38 0.35
CA THR A 244 33.84 7.43 -0.53
C THR A 244 33.23 8.09 -1.77
N ARG A 245 33.31 9.43 -1.88
CA ARG A 245 32.81 10.15 -3.06
C ARG A 245 33.77 9.98 -4.24
N PRO A 246 33.26 9.74 -5.46
CA PRO A 246 34.10 9.76 -6.65
C PRO A 246 34.74 11.15 -6.83
N THR A 247 36.02 11.18 -7.19
CA THR A 247 36.81 12.41 -7.36
C THR A 247 36.31 13.32 -8.47
N ASP A 248 35.56 12.74 -9.43
CA ASP A 248 35.18 13.39 -10.67
C ASP A 248 33.77 14.01 -10.62
N VAL A 249 33.10 13.95 -9.47
CA VAL A 249 31.77 14.55 -9.31
C VAL A 249 31.90 16.03 -8.98
N THR A 250 31.16 16.86 -9.72
CA THR A 250 31.13 18.31 -9.54
C THR A 250 30.79 18.70 -8.10
N SER A 251 31.30 19.84 -7.65
CA SER A 251 31.08 20.40 -6.31
C SER A 251 29.62 20.69 -5.94
N THR A 252 28.68 20.49 -6.88
CA THR A 252 27.25 20.76 -6.73
C THR A 252 26.50 19.66 -5.98
N VAL A 253 26.99 18.42 -5.95
CA VAL A 253 26.41 17.34 -5.14
C VAL A 253 26.88 17.51 -3.70
N GLY A 254 26.06 18.24 -2.93
CA GLY A 254 26.47 18.88 -1.70
C GLY A 254 26.76 17.92 -0.54
N GLU A 255 27.86 18.16 0.17
CA GLU A 255 28.11 17.50 1.46
C GLU A 255 27.08 17.91 2.53
N HIS A 256 26.65 19.17 2.47
CA HIS A 256 25.73 19.77 3.42
C HIS A 256 24.30 19.23 3.27
N LEU A 257 23.81 19.12 2.03
CA LEU A 257 22.53 18.51 1.70
C LEU A 257 22.75 17.37 0.69
N LEU A 258 22.69 16.13 1.18
CA LEU A 258 22.73 14.94 0.35
C LEU A 258 21.39 14.78 -0.37
N CYS A 259 21.40 14.64 -1.69
CA CYS A 259 20.18 14.54 -2.48
C CYS A 259 20.22 13.31 -3.39
N PHE A 260 19.07 12.67 -3.56
CA PHE A 260 18.83 11.57 -4.49
C PHE A 260 17.64 11.90 -5.40
N ASP A 261 17.66 11.44 -6.64
CA ASP A 261 16.55 11.55 -7.57
C ASP A 261 15.33 10.74 -7.16
N ASN A 262 15.55 9.56 -6.59
CA ASN A 262 14.57 8.55 -6.24
C ASN A 262 15.22 7.61 -5.23
N VAL A 263 14.48 7.10 -4.24
CA VAL A 263 14.99 6.08 -3.31
C VAL A 263 14.07 4.88 -3.15
N PHE A 264 13.22 4.61 -4.14
CA PHE A 264 12.29 3.48 -4.19
C PHE A 264 13.04 2.15 -4.28
N TYR A 265 14.03 2.09 -5.18
CA TYR A 265 14.81 0.88 -5.46
C TYR A 265 15.99 0.69 -4.50
N VAL A 266 15.79 0.99 -3.22
CA VAL A 266 16.81 0.86 -2.17
C VAL A 266 16.42 -0.24 -1.20
N SER A 267 17.37 -1.08 -0.83
CA SER A 267 17.17 -2.19 0.09
C SER A 267 18.38 -2.43 0.99
N ALA A 268 18.27 -3.21 2.06
CA ALA A 268 19.45 -3.65 2.82
C ALA A 268 20.09 -4.89 2.20
N ARG A 269 19.28 -5.82 1.69
CA ARG A 269 19.78 -7.10 1.13
C ARG A 269 19.36 -7.39 -0.30
N GLY A 270 18.17 -7.00 -0.73
CA GLY A 270 17.68 -7.34 -2.05
C GLY A 270 16.38 -6.63 -2.43
N GLY A 271 16.06 -6.66 -3.71
CA GLY A 271 14.86 -6.04 -4.25
C GLY A 271 13.58 -6.49 -3.54
N TRP A 272 12.61 -5.59 -3.48
CA TRP A 272 11.33 -5.79 -2.80
C TRP A 272 11.45 -6.15 -1.31
N GLU A 273 12.59 -5.85 -0.67
CA GLU A 273 12.82 -6.15 0.75
C GLU A 273 11.71 -5.61 1.65
N ILE A 274 11.08 -4.49 1.28
CA ILE A 274 9.94 -3.91 2.00
C ILE A 274 8.86 -4.96 2.31
N GLU A 275 8.67 -5.95 1.43
CA GLU A 275 7.74 -7.06 1.59
C GLU A 275 7.96 -7.93 2.83
N TYR A 276 9.20 -8.00 3.31
CA TYR A 276 9.60 -8.92 4.35
C TYR A 276 9.63 -8.28 5.73
N SER A 277 9.43 -9.09 6.77
CA SER A 277 9.40 -8.62 8.16
C SER A 277 10.73 -8.01 8.61
N TYR A 278 11.84 -8.36 7.94
CA TYR A 278 13.17 -7.83 8.24
C TYR A 278 13.47 -6.48 7.58
N SER A 279 12.60 -5.94 6.71
CA SER A 279 12.81 -4.63 6.07
C SER A 279 13.09 -3.54 7.11
N PRO A 280 14.24 -2.86 7.05
CA PRO A 280 14.54 -1.78 7.98
C PRO A 280 13.61 -0.57 7.75
N ALA A 281 13.29 -0.25 6.49
CA ALA A 281 12.37 0.83 6.14
C ALA A 281 11.00 0.60 6.80
N TRP A 282 10.43 -0.61 6.73
CA TRP A 282 9.19 -0.90 7.43
C TRP A 282 9.35 -0.91 8.96
N ARG A 283 10.34 -1.65 9.48
CA ARG A 283 10.53 -1.89 10.92
C ARG A 283 10.83 -0.63 11.71
N PHE A 284 11.69 0.23 11.16
CA PHE A 284 12.18 1.41 11.87
C PHE A 284 11.40 2.67 11.50
N ILE A 285 10.77 2.71 10.32
CA ILE A 285 10.02 3.90 9.88
C ILE A 285 8.54 3.58 9.67
N GLY A 286 8.22 2.69 8.72
CA GLY A 286 6.86 2.49 8.23
C GLY A 286 5.86 2.22 9.35
N ARG A 287 6.19 1.38 10.34
CA ARG A 287 5.31 1.10 11.48
C ARG A 287 4.95 2.34 12.32
N HIS A 288 5.74 3.41 12.26
CA HIS A 288 5.53 4.68 12.97
C HIS A 288 4.82 5.76 12.15
N MET A 289 4.59 5.52 10.84
CA MET A 289 3.82 6.42 9.99
C MET A 289 2.32 6.21 10.23
N HIS A 290 1.72 7.09 11.02
CA HIS A 290 0.28 7.05 11.31
C HIS A 290 -0.44 8.15 10.56
N TRP A 291 -1.66 7.88 10.09
CA TRP A 291 -2.53 8.88 9.49
C TRP A 291 -2.79 10.04 10.45
N THR A 292 -2.98 11.24 9.91
CA THR A 292 -3.53 12.37 10.68
C THR A 292 -4.97 12.05 11.11
N SER A 293 -5.43 12.64 12.21
CA SER A 293 -6.82 12.46 12.65
C SER A 293 -7.79 12.92 11.57
N LYS A 294 -7.51 14.04 10.90
CA LYS A 294 -8.34 14.56 9.80
C LYS A 294 -8.63 13.51 8.73
N ILE A 295 -7.61 12.83 8.19
CA ILE A 295 -7.82 11.82 7.14
C ILE A 295 -8.48 10.57 7.72
N GLN A 296 -8.12 10.19 8.95
CA GLN A 296 -8.75 9.07 9.64
C GLN A 296 -10.25 9.29 9.84
N ASP A 297 -10.66 10.49 10.26
CA ASP A 297 -12.04 10.87 10.52
C ASP A 297 -12.86 10.86 9.22
N ILE A 298 -12.32 11.44 8.15
CA ILE A 298 -12.95 11.38 6.82
C ILE A 298 -13.10 9.93 6.36
N ALA A 299 -12.05 9.10 6.47
CA ALA A 299 -12.15 7.70 6.07
C ALA A 299 -13.17 6.91 6.91
N ASN A 300 -13.31 7.23 8.19
CA ASN A 300 -14.32 6.63 9.06
C ASN A 300 -15.73 6.96 8.57
N GLU A 301 -16.01 8.19 8.13
CA GLU A 301 -17.31 8.56 7.53
C GLU A 301 -17.62 7.70 6.30
N TYR A 302 -16.62 7.44 5.45
CA TYR A 302 -16.78 6.61 4.25
C TYR A 302 -17.04 5.15 4.59
N VAL A 303 -16.39 4.61 5.62
CA VAL A 303 -16.67 3.26 6.12
C VAL A 303 -18.08 3.19 6.70
N CYS A 304 -18.49 4.18 7.50
CA CYS A 304 -19.84 4.23 8.05
C CYS A 304 -20.90 4.24 6.94
N GLY A 305 -20.71 5.09 5.92
CA GLY A 305 -21.59 5.14 4.75
C GLY A 305 -21.63 3.81 3.98
N ALA A 306 -20.47 3.19 3.75
CA ALA A 306 -20.37 1.91 3.06
C ALA A 306 -21.04 0.75 3.82
N LEU A 307 -21.07 0.81 5.16
CA LEU A 307 -21.70 -0.18 6.03
C LEU A 307 -23.15 0.16 6.40
N GLY A 308 -23.65 1.34 6.00
CA GLY A 308 -25.00 1.79 6.33
C GLY A 308 -25.23 2.07 7.81
N ILE A 309 -24.18 2.44 8.55
CA ILE A 309 -24.24 2.78 9.98
C ILE A 309 -24.14 4.30 10.17
N GLY A 310 -24.72 4.82 11.26
CA GLY A 310 -24.66 6.23 11.60
C GLY A 310 -23.24 6.74 11.87
N PRO A 311 -22.99 8.05 11.70
CA PRO A 311 -21.64 8.63 11.87
C PRO A 311 -21.12 8.56 13.32
N GLU A 312 -22.01 8.47 14.31
CA GLU A 312 -21.66 8.34 15.73
C GLU A 312 -21.60 6.87 16.20
N GLU A 313 -21.94 5.92 15.33
CA GLU A 313 -21.90 4.50 15.67
C GLU A 313 -20.46 3.97 15.58
N SER A 314 -20.11 3.04 16.47
CA SER A 314 -18.80 2.41 16.42
C SER A 314 -18.67 1.56 15.15
N ILE A 315 -17.66 1.83 14.34
CA ILE A 315 -17.34 1.02 13.16
C ILE A 315 -17.07 -0.43 13.61
N PRO A 316 -17.85 -1.42 13.13
CA PRO A 316 -17.62 -2.81 13.46
C PRO A 316 -16.32 -3.31 12.82
N LEU A 317 -15.83 -4.46 13.29
CA LEU A 317 -14.69 -5.09 12.62
C LEU A 317 -15.07 -5.43 11.17
N TYR A 318 -14.14 -5.16 10.25
CA TYR A 318 -14.29 -5.51 8.85
C TYR A 318 -12.99 -6.10 8.29
N ILE A 319 -13.14 -6.88 7.22
CA ILE A 319 -12.03 -7.29 6.35
C ILE A 319 -11.93 -6.27 5.23
N ALA A 320 -10.75 -5.68 5.04
CA ALA A 320 -10.49 -4.82 3.90
C ALA A 320 -10.04 -5.65 2.69
N VAL A 321 -10.55 -5.33 1.51
CA VAL A 321 -10.16 -5.99 0.25
C VAL A 321 -9.67 -4.95 -0.74
N HIS A 322 -8.45 -5.11 -1.23
CA HIS A 322 -7.90 -4.29 -2.31
C HIS A 322 -7.79 -5.08 -3.60
N VAL A 323 -8.50 -4.65 -4.63
CA VAL A 323 -8.48 -5.26 -5.96
C VAL A 323 -7.83 -4.30 -6.96
N ARG A 324 -6.61 -4.62 -7.40
CA ARG A 324 -5.89 -3.90 -8.44
C ARG A 324 -6.05 -4.61 -9.79
N ARG A 325 -6.88 -4.06 -10.68
CA ARG A 325 -7.17 -4.59 -12.02
C ARG A 325 -7.06 -3.54 -13.13
N GLY A 326 -7.20 -2.26 -12.79
CA GLY A 326 -7.29 -1.12 -13.72
C GLY A 326 -6.11 -1.00 -14.68
N ASP A 327 -5.00 -0.41 -14.26
CA ASP A 327 -3.76 -0.30 -15.06
C ASP A 327 -3.02 -1.65 -15.18
N PHE A 328 -3.22 -2.52 -14.19
CA PHE A 328 -2.61 -3.85 -14.12
C PHE A 328 -2.98 -4.77 -15.28
N LYS A 329 -4.09 -4.50 -15.99
CA LYS A 329 -4.43 -5.21 -17.23
C LYS A 329 -3.37 -5.06 -18.33
N GLU A 330 -2.59 -3.98 -18.32
CA GLU A 330 -1.52 -3.76 -19.29
C GLU A 330 -0.38 -4.78 -19.12
N LEU A 331 -0.19 -5.31 -17.90
CA LEU A 331 0.78 -6.36 -17.61
C LEU A 331 0.40 -7.71 -18.23
N CYS A 332 -0.86 -7.87 -18.64
CA CYS A 332 -1.35 -9.09 -19.27
C CYS A 332 -0.86 -9.25 -20.72
N LYS A 333 -0.38 -8.17 -21.36
CA LYS A 333 0.07 -8.17 -22.76
C LYS A 333 -1.01 -8.82 -23.67
N ASP A 334 -0.64 -9.88 -24.38
CA ASP A 334 -1.53 -10.58 -25.32
C ASP A 334 -2.46 -11.61 -24.65
N LYS A 335 -2.34 -11.83 -23.33
CA LYS A 335 -3.18 -12.79 -22.62
C LYS A 335 -4.56 -12.19 -22.33
N PRO A 336 -5.64 -12.97 -22.46
CA PRO A 336 -6.95 -12.55 -21.98
C PRO A 336 -6.90 -12.12 -20.52
N GLN A 337 -7.51 -10.99 -20.19
CA GLN A 337 -7.54 -10.47 -18.81
C GLN A 337 -8.17 -11.45 -17.83
N THR A 338 -9.13 -12.26 -18.28
CA THR A 338 -9.76 -13.33 -17.50
C THR A 338 -8.77 -14.40 -17.02
N ASP A 339 -7.69 -14.61 -17.78
CA ASP A 339 -6.71 -15.66 -17.53
C ASP A 339 -5.49 -15.13 -16.76
N CYS A 340 -5.27 -13.82 -16.85
CA CYS A 340 -4.12 -13.13 -16.26
C CYS A 340 -4.47 -12.45 -14.93
N LEU A 341 -5.53 -11.63 -14.90
CA LEU A 341 -5.94 -10.89 -13.71
C LEU A 341 -6.63 -11.83 -12.72
N PRO A 342 -6.42 -11.64 -11.40
CA PRO A 342 -7.14 -12.43 -10.41
C PRO A 342 -8.66 -12.26 -10.53
N THR A 343 -9.39 -13.37 -10.43
CA THR A 343 -10.85 -13.40 -10.49
C THR A 343 -11.46 -12.91 -9.17
N LEU A 344 -12.70 -12.41 -9.22
CA LEU A 344 -13.45 -12.08 -8.00
C LEU A 344 -13.60 -13.29 -7.07
N SER A 345 -13.80 -14.49 -7.63
CA SER A 345 -13.87 -15.74 -6.87
C SER A 345 -12.57 -16.07 -6.12
N ALA A 346 -11.40 -15.70 -6.64
CA ALA A 346 -10.13 -15.88 -5.95
C ALA A 346 -10.02 -14.98 -4.71
N TYR A 347 -10.47 -13.72 -4.81
CA TYR A 347 -10.58 -12.84 -3.64
C TYR A 347 -11.60 -13.37 -2.63
N ALA A 348 -12.78 -13.80 -3.08
CA ALA A 348 -13.80 -14.39 -2.21
C ALA A 348 -13.29 -15.60 -1.42
N SER A 349 -12.58 -16.51 -2.10
CA SER A 349 -11.94 -17.65 -1.44
C SER A 349 -10.95 -17.20 -0.36
N LYS A 350 -10.12 -16.17 -0.63
CA LYS A 350 -9.18 -15.65 0.37
C LYS A 350 -9.85 -14.92 1.52
N VAL A 351 -11.00 -14.29 1.31
CA VAL A 351 -11.80 -13.70 2.39
C VAL A 351 -12.34 -14.80 3.32
N GLU A 352 -12.88 -15.89 2.77
CA GLU A 352 -13.39 -16.99 3.60
C GLU A 352 -12.26 -17.72 4.34
N GLU A 353 -11.13 -18.03 3.69
CA GLU A 353 -9.94 -18.56 4.36
C GLU A 353 -9.47 -17.63 5.51
N LEU A 354 -9.56 -16.31 5.31
CA LEU A 354 -9.17 -15.32 6.31
C LEU A 354 -10.12 -15.33 7.50
N LYS A 355 -11.44 -15.40 7.26
CA LYS A 355 -12.45 -15.51 8.33
C LYS A 355 -12.22 -16.75 9.17
N GLU A 356 -12.00 -17.90 8.55
CA GLU A 356 -11.70 -19.17 9.24
C GLU A 356 -10.43 -19.07 10.10
N GLU A 357 -9.37 -18.45 9.57
CA GLU A 357 -8.13 -18.23 10.30
C GLU A 357 -8.33 -17.27 11.48
N MET A 358 -9.10 -16.19 11.31
CA MET A 358 -9.42 -15.24 12.38
C MET A 358 -10.22 -15.90 13.51
N ILE A 359 -11.19 -16.75 13.19
CA ILE A 359 -11.95 -17.51 14.18
C ILE A 359 -11.03 -18.49 14.92
N SER A 360 -10.27 -19.30 14.19
CA SER A 360 -9.46 -20.38 14.78
C SER A 360 -8.26 -19.87 15.59
N THR A 361 -7.62 -18.77 15.16
CA THR A 361 -6.40 -18.25 15.80
C THR A 361 -6.66 -17.13 16.79
N LYS A 362 -7.74 -16.37 16.63
CA LYS A 362 -8.04 -15.18 17.45
C LYS A 362 -9.41 -15.23 18.13
N GLY A 363 -10.28 -16.17 17.78
CA GLY A 363 -11.66 -16.20 18.28
C GLY A 363 -12.49 -15.00 17.82
N ILE A 364 -12.12 -14.37 16.70
CA ILE A 364 -12.78 -13.17 16.17
C ILE A 364 -13.61 -13.56 14.96
N THR A 365 -14.90 -13.26 15.00
CA THR A 365 -15.81 -13.34 13.85
C THR A 365 -15.91 -11.96 13.20
N VAL A 366 -15.78 -11.92 11.87
CA VAL A 366 -15.93 -10.67 11.09
C VAL A 366 -16.91 -10.92 9.95
N GLU A 367 -18.01 -10.17 9.96
CA GLU A 367 -19.08 -10.30 8.95
C GLU A 367 -18.89 -9.31 7.80
N HIS A 368 -18.39 -8.11 8.09
CA HIS A 368 -18.29 -7.02 7.12
C HIS A 368 -17.04 -7.14 6.25
N VAL A 369 -17.20 -6.85 4.95
CA VAL A 369 -16.12 -6.78 3.98
C VAL A 369 -16.23 -5.44 3.26
N VAL A 370 -15.16 -4.64 3.30
CA VAL A 370 -15.09 -3.33 2.64
C VAL A 370 -14.04 -3.41 1.54
N MET A 371 -14.46 -3.18 0.30
CA MET A 371 -13.62 -3.30 -0.89
C MET A 371 -13.28 -1.93 -1.48
N THR A 372 -12.01 -1.78 -1.87
CA THR A 372 -11.56 -0.73 -2.79
C THR A 372 -11.00 -1.37 -4.06
N SER A 373 -11.25 -0.74 -5.22
CA SER A 373 -10.88 -1.28 -6.52
C SER A 373 -10.76 -0.18 -7.56
N ASP A 374 -9.82 -0.33 -8.49
CA ASP A 374 -9.70 0.52 -9.68
C ASP A 374 -10.39 -0.08 -10.92
N GLU A 375 -11.07 -1.23 -10.77
CA GLU A 375 -11.90 -1.84 -11.81
C GLU A 375 -13.10 -0.95 -12.17
N GLN A 376 -13.32 -0.77 -13.47
CA GLN A 376 -14.38 0.10 -14.02
C GLN A 376 -15.54 -0.69 -14.63
N ASP A 377 -15.41 -2.01 -14.82
CA ASP A 377 -16.49 -2.86 -15.35
C ASP A 377 -17.70 -2.89 -14.38
N PRO A 378 -18.87 -2.35 -14.77
CA PRO A 378 -20.05 -2.35 -13.92
C PRO A 378 -20.57 -3.75 -13.57
N ALA A 379 -20.40 -4.73 -14.47
CA ALA A 379 -20.83 -6.11 -14.22
C ALA A 379 -19.95 -6.76 -13.15
N TRP A 380 -18.63 -6.51 -13.20
CA TRP A 380 -17.72 -6.94 -12.16
C TRP A 380 -18.04 -6.30 -10.81
N GLN A 381 -18.30 -4.98 -10.81
CA GLN A 381 -18.66 -4.27 -9.58
C GLN A 381 -19.97 -4.78 -8.99
N ALA A 382 -20.99 -5.03 -9.81
CA ALA A 382 -22.26 -5.60 -9.36
C ALA A 382 -22.05 -7.00 -8.75
N ALA A 383 -21.24 -7.85 -9.38
CA ALA A 383 -20.92 -9.17 -8.84
C ALA A 383 -20.20 -9.11 -7.48
N ALA A 384 -19.34 -8.09 -7.26
CA ALA A 384 -18.72 -7.89 -5.95
C ALA A 384 -19.74 -7.48 -4.87
N LEU A 385 -20.72 -6.65 -5.21
CA LEU A 385 -21.81 -6.28 -4.30
C LEU A 385 -22.73 -7.48 -4.00
N GLU A 386 -22.96 -8.36 -4.97
CA GLU A 386 -23.73 -9.61 -4.77
C GLU A 386 -23.08 -10.58 -3.77
N LEU A 387 -21.77 -10.48 -3.54
CA LEU A 387 -21.07 -11.20 -2.46
C LEU A 387 -21.32 -10.60 -1.06
N GLY A 388 -22.11 -9.53 -0.97
CA GLY A 388 -22.36 -8.80 0.29
C GLY A 388 -21.21 -7.88 0.69
N TRP A 389 -20.31 -7.54 -0.23
CA TRP A 389 -19.21 -6.61 0.04
C TRP A 389 -19.69 -5.17 -0.13
N SER A 390 -19.19 -4.29 0.72
CA SER A 390 -19.42 -2.85 0.63
C SER A 390 -18.33 -2.17 -0.19
N LYS A 391 -18.69 -1.17 -0.99
CA LYS A 391 -17.76 -0.31 -1.74
C LYS A 391 -17.81 1.10 -1.16
N LEU A 392 -16.67 1.79 -1.15
CA LEU A 392 -16.61 3.21 -0.83
C LEU A 392 -17.21 4.05 -1.97
N ASP A 393 -18.06 5.01 -1.62
CA ASP A 393 -18.63 5.95 -2.60
C ASP A 393 -17.74 7.18 -2.76
N HIS A 394 -16.98 7.22 -3.85
CA HIS A 394 -16.11 8.33 -4.19
C HIS A 394 -16.71 9.36 -5.15
N SER A 395 -18.02 9.29 -5.43
CA SER A 395 -18.69 10.15 -6.42
C SER A 395 -18.51 11.64 -6.16
N GLU A 396 -18.47 12.07 -4.89
CA GLU A 396 -18.34 13.47 -4.48
C GLU A 396 -17.01 13.79 -3.78
N THR A 397 -16.11 12.81 -3.61
CA THR A 397 -14.88 13.00 -2.81
C THR A 397 -13.97 14.08 -3.38
N VAL A 398 -13.79 14.09 -4.70
CA VAL A 398 -12.88 15.02 -5.37
C VAL A 398 -13.37 16.46 -5.22
N GLU A 399 -14.68 16.68 -5.35
CA GLU A 399 -15.29 18.00 -5.17
C GLU A 399 -15.19 18.47 -3.71
N LYS A 400 -15.43 17.57 -2.74
CA LYS A 400 -15.45 17.91 -1.32
C LYS A 400 -14.06 18.17 -0.73
N TYR A 401 -13.07 17.35 -1.11
CA TYR A 401 -11.78 17.32 -0.41
C TYR A 401 -10.57 17.50 -1.32
N GLY A 402 -10.74 17.36 -2.64
CA GLY A 402 -9.67 17.44 -3.62
C GLY A 402 -9.24 16.08 -4.16
N LYS A 403 -8.50 16.11 -5.28
CA LYS A 403 -8.20 14.93 -6.11
C LYS A 403 -7.36 13.85 -5.41
N TRP A 404 -6.57 14.21 -4.38
CA TRP A 404 -5.78 13.24 -3.61
C TRP A 404 -6.60 12.44 -2.58
N TYR A 405 -7.75 12.93 -2.15
CA TYR A 405 -8.46 12.32 -1.03
C TYR A 405 -9.00 10.92 -1.30
N PRO A 406 -9.46 10.53 -2.52
CA PRO A 406 -9.86 9.16 -2.78
C PRO A 406 -8.77 8.14 -2.40
N ILE A 407 -7.53 8.34 -2.86
CA ILE A 407 -6.43 7.41 -2.56
C ILE A 407 -6.00 7.46 -1.08
N PHE A 408 -6.13 8.60 -0.42
CA PHE A 408 -5.84 8.70 1.02
C PHE A 408 -6.89 7.94 1.84
N ILE A 409 -8.16 8.12 1.52
CA ILE A 409 -9.29 7.42 2.16
C ILE A 409 -9.12 5.92 1.96
N ASP A 410 -8.91 5.46 0.72
CA ASP A 410 -8.63 4.06 0.40
C ASP A 410 -7.46 3.53 1.25
N GLY A 411 -6.36 4.26 1.31
CA GLY A 411 -5.20 3.89 2.12
C GLY A 411 -5.54 3.70 3.60
N VAL A 412 -6.36 4.57 4.19
CA VAL A 412 -6.81 4.44 5.58
C VAL A 412 -7.69 3.22 5.77
N VAL A 413 -8.72 3.05 4.92
CA VAL A 413 -9.67 1.93 5.01
C VAL A 413 -8.95 0.59 4.84
N LEU A 414 -8.11 0.47 3.80
CA LEU A 414 -7.35 -0.75 3.54
C LEU A 414 -6.42 -1.13 4.70
N SER A 415 -5.85 -0.12 5.37
CA SER A 415 -4.94 -0.32 6.49
C SER A 415 -5.62 -0.39 7.86
N GLY A 416 -6.95 -0.17 7.89
CA GLY A 416 -7.81 -0.12 9.08
C GLY A 416 -8.52 -1.42 9.43
N GLY A 417 -8.63 -2.35 8.48
CA GLY A 417 -9.33 -3.63 8.68
C GLY A 417 -8.72 -4.52 9.77
N ALA A 418 -9.56 -5.37 10.36
CA ALA A 418 -9.14 -6.43 11.27
C ALA A 418 -8.47 -7.59 10.53
N GLY A 419 -8.82 -7.74 9.25
CA GLY A 419 -8.16 -8.59 8.28
C GLY A 419 -8.00 -7.87 6.95
N PHE A 420 -7.11 -8.37 6.10
CA PHE A 420 -6.83 -7.80 4.79
C PHE A 420 -6.66 -8.87 3.70
N VAL A 421 -7.23 -8.63 2.52
CA VAL A 421 -6.96 -9.41 1.30
C VAL A 421 -6.57 -8.44 0.19
N GLY A 422 -5.43 -8.66 -0.48
CA GLY A 422 -4.98 -7.76 -1.54
C GLY A 422 -4.37 -8.44 -2.75
N THR A 423 -4.20 -7.69 -3.83
CA THR A 423 -3.49 -8.13 -5.05
C THR A 423 -1.98 -8.22 -4.84
N THR A 424 -1.36 -9.35 -5.19
CA THR A 424 0.10 -9.53 -5.21
C THR A 424 0.77 -8.51 -6.16
N MET A 425 1.97 -8.02 -5.79
CA MET A 425 2.75 -6.96 -6.46
C MET A 425 2.19 -5.53 -6.42
N SER A 426 0.99 -5.31 -5.87
CA SER A 426 0.52 -3.95 -5.64
C SER A 426 1.15 -3.37 -4.38
N THR A 427 1.88 -2.26 -4.51
CA THR A 427 2.45 -1.54 -3.35
C THR A 427 1.37 -1.03 -2.40
N ALA A 428 0.16 -0.74 -2.91
CA ALA A 428 -1.00 -0.42 -2.08
C ALA A 428 -1.46 -1.60 -1.22
N SER A 429 -1.65 -2.77 -1.84
CA SER A 429 -1.99 -3.99 -1.10
C SER A 429 -0.94 -4.32 -0.04
N PHE A 430 0.31 -4.19 -0.44
CA PHE A 430 1.45 -4.52 0.37
C PHE A 430 1.53 -3.63 1.64
N LEU A 431 1.45 -2.31 1.49
CA LEU A 431 1.48 -1.38 2.62
C LEU A 431 0.29 -1.57 3.57
N ALA A 432 -0.91 -1.81 3.01
CA ALA A 432 -2.10 -2.10 3.79
C ALA A 432 -1.95 -3.39 4.62
N ALA A 433 -1.53 -4.49 3.98
CA ALA A 433 -1.26 -5.77 4.64
C ALA A 433 -0.28 -5.62 5.80
N LYS A 434 0.83 -4.91 5.59
CA LYS A 434 1.83 -4.63 6.63
C LYS A 434 1.24 -3.88 7.83
N ARG A 435 0.41 -2.86 7.58
CA ARG A 435 -0.24 -2.11 8.66
C ARG A 435 -1.21 -2.97 9.44
N VAL A 436 -2.05 -3.76 8.76
CA VAL A 436 -3.01 -4.67 9.39
C VAL A 436 -2.28 -5.69 10.26
N VAL A 437 -1.25 -6.34 9.75
CA VAL A 437 -0.42 -7.27 10.53
C VAL A 437 0.26 -6.59 11.72
N ALA A 438 0.79 -5.38 11.55
CA ALA A 438 1.41 -4.62 12.66
C ALA A 438 0.42 -4.21 13.76
N ARG A 439 -0.88 -4.17 13.45
CA ARG A 439 -1.98 -3.97 14.42
C ARG A 439 -2.52 -5.28 14.99
N GLY A 440 -1.89 -6.41 14.67
CA GLY A 440 -2.31 -7.73 15.13
C GLY A 440 -3.45 -8.32 14.30
N GLY A 441 -3.75 -7.80 13.10
CA GLY A 441 -4.64 -8.45 12.14
C GLY A 441 -3.95 -9.57 11.36
N ILE A 442 -4.67 -10.13 10.38
CA ILE A 442 -4.17 -11.17 9.46
C ILE A 442 -4.30 -10.62 8.03
N ALA A 443 -3.32 -10.90 7.18
CA ALA A 443 -3.34 -10.48 5.78
C ALA A 443 -3.10 -11.66 4.85
N LYS A 444 -3.83 -11.71 3.73
CA LYS A 444 -3.63 -12.67 2.63
C LYS A 444 -3.45 -11.90 1.32
N SER A 445 -2.78 -12.54 0.37
CA SER A 445 -2.62 -12.02 -0.98
C SER A 445 -3.28 -12.95 -1.99
N VAL A 446 -3.75 -12.37 -3.08
CA VAL A 446 -4.27 -13.07 -4.24
C VAL A 446 -3.26 -12.93 -5.38
N ASP A 447 -2.75 -14.08 -5.81
CA ASP A 447 -1.83 -14.17 -6.92
C ASP A 447 -2.53 -14.08 -8.26
N TRP A 448 -1.75 -13.74 -9.27
CA TRP A 448 -2.16 -13.68 -10.67
C TRP A 448 -2.40 -15.09 -11.24
N GLY A 449 -3.32 -15.20 -12.21
CA GLY A 449 -3.69 -16.46 -12.83
C GLY A 449 -2.49 -17.21 -13.45
N ASN A 450 -2.42 -18.52 -13.20
CA ASN A 450 -1.40 -19.49 -13.65
C ASN A 450 -0.04 -18.87 -13.98
N ARG A 451 0.63 -18.33 -12.95
CA ARG A 451 2.01 -17.81 -12.93
C ARG A 451 2.46 -17.25 -14.29
N LEU A 452 2.43 -15.92 -14.42
CA LEU A 452 3.47 -15.23 -15.19
C LEU A 452 4.81 -15.92 -14.85
N GLY A 453 5.36 -16.67 -15.80
CA GLY A 453 6.45 -17.59 -15.55
C GLY A 453 7.58 -16.85 -14.84
N HIS A 454 8.03 -17.41 -13.72
CA HIS A 454 9.25 -17.01 -13.02
C HIS A 454 9.28 -15.57 -12.45
N TYR A 455 8.56 -15.34 -11.35
CA TYR A 455 9.08 -14.51 -10.25
C TYR A 455 9.10 -15.31 -8.93
N SER A 456 9.39 -16.61 -9.00
CA SER A 456 10.08 -17.23 -7.87
C SER A 456 11.47 -16.61 -7.85
N ILE A 457 11.72 -15.74 -6.86
CA ILE A 457 13.08 -15.45 -6.41
C ILE A 457 13.60 -16.80 -5.90
N CYS A 458 14.11 -17.63 -6.81
CA CYS A 458 15.12 -18.59 -6.46
C CYS A 458 16.29 -17.71 -6.05
N THR A 459 16.50 -17.57 -4.74
CA THR A 459 17.84 -17.32 -4.21
C THR A 459 18.74 -18.34 -4.89
N VAL A 460 19.46 -17.90 -5.92
CA VAL A 460 20.66 -18.58 -6.37
C VAL A 460 21.58 -18.48 -5.15
N LEU A 461 21.59 -19.52 -4.32
CA LEU A 461 22.74 -19.73 -3.46
C LEU A 461 23.95 -19.77 -4.41
N PRO A 462 24.99 -18.95 -4.19
CA PRO A 462 26.19 -19.00 -5.00
C PRO A 462 26.67 -20.45 -5.07
N SER A 463 26.93 -20.94 -6.28
CA SER A 463 27.50 -22.27 -6.53
C SER A 463 28.86 -22.49 -5.82
N ASP A 464 29.47 -21.43 -5.30
CA ASP A 464 30.80 -21.42 -4.69
C ASP A 464 30.83 -21.71 -3.18
N LEU A 465 29.69 -22.02 -2.54
CA LEU A 465 29.68 -22.42 -1.13
C LEU A 465 30.03 -23.90 -0.88
N THR A 466 30.38 -24.67 -1.92
CA THR A 466 30.77 -26.08 -1.81
C THR A 466 32.08 -26.30 -1.03
N HIS A 467 32.90 -25.25 -0.84
CA HIS A 467 34.12 -25.33 -0.05
C HIS A 467 33.94 -25.13 1.47
N LEU A 468 32.75 -24.77 1.95
CA LEU A 468 32.54 -24.43 3.37
C LEU A 468 31.92 -25.54 4.24
N TYR A 469 31.62 -26.71 3.69
CA TYR A 469 31.12 -27.86 4.47
C TYR A 469 31.76 -29.18 4.01
N PRO A 470 32.87 -29.62 4.63
CA PRO A 470 33.39 -30.95 4.40
C PRO A 470 32.52 -31.97 5.14
N GLU A 471 31.95 -32.89 4.35
CA GLU A 471 31.53 -34.24 4.73
C GLU A 471 30.59 -34.39 5.94
N LYS A 472 29.29 -34.20 5.71
CA LYS A 472 28.17 -35.05 6.17
C LYS A 472 26.85 -34.32 5.91
N ASN A 473 26.22 -34.64 4.77
CA ASN A 473 24.76 -34.57 4.50
C ASN A 473 24.48 -34.55 2.98
N VAL A 474 24.99 -35.55 2.27
CA VAL A 474 24.81 -35.70 0.81
C VAL A 474 23.38 -36.14 0.43
N GLU A 475 22.54 -36.57 1.38
CA GLU A 475 21.17 -36.99 1.09
C GLU A 475 20.13 -35.85 1.14
N LEU A 476 20.30 -34.84 1.99
CA LEU A 476 19.37 -33.69 2.04
C LEU A 476 19.51 -32.74 0.83
N GLY A 477 20.69 -32.69 0.20
CA GLY A 477 20.93 -31.89 -1.00
C GLY A 477 20.34 -32.48 -2.29
N LYS A 478 20.10 -33.79 -2.36
CA LYS A 478 19.55 -34.44 -3.55
C LYS A 478 18.04 -34.25 -3.70
N SER A 479 17.30 -34.16 -2.59
CA SER A 479 15.86 -33.91 -2.62
C SER A 479 15.50 -32.46 -3.02
N PHE A 480 16.39 -31.50 -2.80
CA PHE A 480 16.17 -30.10 -3.19
C PHE A 480 16.45 -29.83 -4.68
N LEU A 481 17.43 -30.55 -5.26
CA LEU A 481 17.79 -30.42 -6.69
C LEU A 481 16.80 -31.11 -7.64
N GLN A 482 15.98 -32.03 -7.15
CA GLN A 482 15.04 -32.80 -7.98
C GLN A 482 13.74 -32.05 -8.32
N ILE A 483 13.46 -30.93 -7.64
CA ILE A 483 12.26 -30.11 -7.88
C ILE A 483 12.45 -29.12 -9.06
N CYS A 484 13.68 -28.95 -9.56
CA CYS A 484 13.99 -27.94 -10.58
C CYS A 484 14.20 -28.46 -12.01
N ASN A 485 13.96 -29.74 -12.30
CA ASN A 485 14.10 -30.28 -13.66
C ASN A 485 12.75 -30.72 -14.24
N PHE A 486 12.13 -29.85 -15.05
CA PHE A 486 11.22 -30.31 -16.09
C PHE A 486 11.56 -29.70 -17.45
N THR A 487 11.81 -30.64 -18.36
CA THR A 487 12.07 -30.60 -19.80
C THR A 487 11.42 -29.47 -20.61
N LYS A 488 12.25 -28.73 -21.34
CA LYS A 488 11.87 -28.06 -22.60
C LYS A 488 11.44 -29.12 -23.61
N THR A 489 10.16 -29.21 -23.94
CA THR A 489 9.73 -29.77 -25.22
C THR A 489 9.65 -28.64 -26.23
N SER A 490 10.66 -28.55 -27.10
CA SER A 490 10.57 -27.81 -28.36
C SER A 490 9.56 -28.51 -29.27
N LYS A 491 8.60 -27.77 -29.83
CA LYS A 491 7.91 -28.19 -31.05
C LYS A 491 8.39 -27.33 -32.21
N SER A 492 8.68 -28.05 -33.29
CA SER A 492 9.07 -27.68 -34.65
C SER A 492 8.21 -26.60 -35.28
#